data_AF-A0A4Q7AT20-F1
#
_entry.id   AF-A0A4Q7AT20-F1
#
_cell.length_a   1.000
_cell.length_b   1.000
_cell.length_c   1.000
_cell.angle_alpha   90.00
_cell.angle_beta   90.00
_cell.angle_gamma   90.00
#
_symmetry.space_group_name_H-M   'P 1'
#
loop_
_entity.id
_entity.type
_entity.pdbx_description
1 polymer ?
#
loop_
_entity_poly.entity_id
_entity_poly.type
_entity_poly.pdbx_seq_one_letter_code
_entity_poly.pdbx_strand_id
1 'polypeptide(L)'
;MFLLSGKEKLAPKPSAGMLLRGFAGGMLSIFILLLLSGYAHQPWIMAPFGASCVLLYAVPQSPLAQPRNVIFGHVVSAAIGLCVALYFPVNAFSIAIAVGLAICCMQFLRCVHPPAGANPLVILLTAQAVHYDWGFLLFPVLSGAVSLVAVAYVMNNWRSAKPWPEYGLALWHNKMKE
;
A
#
# COMPACT_ATOMS: atom_id res chain seq x y z
N MET A 1 25.59 -22.81 -7.73
CA MET A 1 25.07 -21.55 -7.17
C MET A 1 24.92 -20.54 -8.31
N PHE A 2 23.74 -20.49 -8.96
CA PHE A 2 23.53 -19.68 -10.16
C PHE A 2 23.40 -18.17 -9.87
N LEU A 3 22.89 -17.81 -8.67
CA LEU A 3 22.58 -16.45 -8.23
C LEU A 3 23.76 -15.48 -8.17
N LEU A 4 24.99 -15.99 -8.00
CA LEU A 4 26.20 -15.17 -7.92
C LEU A 4 27.09 -15.28 -9.16
N SER A 5 26.60 -15.91 -10.24
CA SER A 5 27.40 -16.15 -11.44
C SER A 5 27.58 -14.90 -12.32
N GLY A 6 26.86 -13.80 -12.03
CA GLY A 6 26.89 -12.58 -12.83
C GLY A 6 26.27 -12.71 -14.23
N LYS A 7 25.72 -13.87 -14.57
CA LYS A 7 25.08 -14.17 -15.87
C LYS A 7 23.58 -13.91 -15.87
N GLU A 8 23.05 -13.28 -14.82
CA GLU A 8 21.62 -13.03 -14.69
C GLU A 8 21.18 -11.84 -15.56
N LYS A 9 19.95 -11.90 -16.06
CA LYS A 9 19.36 -10.80 -16.84
C LYS A 9 18.77 -9.78 -15.88
N LEU A 10 19.07 -8.51 -16.11
CA LEU A 10 18.41 -7.41 -15.41
C LEU A 10 16.95 -7.28 -15.84
N ALA A 11 16.15 -6.67 -14.97
CA ALA A 11 14.81 -6.23 -15.34
C ALA A 11 14.87 -5.30 -16.58
N PRO A 12 13.88 -5.37 -17.49
CA PRO A 12 13.83 -4.50 -18.67
C PRO A 12 13.89 -3.01 -18.28
N LYS A 13 14.62 -2.21 -19.07
CA LYS A 13 14.67 -0.75 -18.85
C LYS A 13 13.29 -0.14 -19.10
N PRO A 14 12.74 0.66 -18.17
CA PRO A 14 11.48 1.37 -18.39
C PRO A 14 11.65 2.50 -19.41
N SER A 15 10.56 2.86 -20.09
CA SER A 15 10.54 4.03 -20.97
C SER A 15 10.68 5.34 -20.18
N ALA A 16 11.16 6.41 -20.83
CA ALA A 16 11.27 7.74 -20.19
C ALA A 16 9.93 8.23 -19.63
N GLY A 17 8.81 7.97 -20.31
CA GLY A 17 7.48 8.31 -19.83
C GLY A 17 7.05 7.52 -18.59
N MET A 18 7.54 6.29 -18.40
CA MET A 18 7.33 5.55 -17.14
C MET A 18 8.19 6.10 -16.01
N LEU A 19 9.45 6.46 -16.29
CA LEU A 19 10.34 7.09 -15.30
C LEU A 19 9.76 8.43 -14.80
N LEU A 20 9.32 9.29 -15.72
CA LEU A 20 8.67 10.57 -15.39
C LEU A 20 7.39 10.39 -14.58
N ARG A 21 6.54 9.42 -14.95
CA ARG A 21 5.32 9.09 -14.17
C ARG A 21 5.65 8.57 -12.78
N GLY A 22 6.65 7.69 -12.66
CA GLY A 22 7.17 7.19 -11.38
C GLY A 22 7.62 8.32 -10.47
N PHE A 23 8.47 9.20 -11.00
CA PHE A 23 8.98 10.36 -10.28
C PHE A 23 7.86 11.32 -9.86
N ALA A 24 7.09 11.83 -10.82
CA ALA A 24 6.06 12.83 -10.57
C ALA A 24 4.93 12.27 -9.69
N GLY A 25 4.48 11.04 -9.94
CA GLY A 25 3.41 10.41 -9.19
C GLY A 25 3.81 10.13 -7.75
N GLY A 26 5.00 9.56 -7.54
CA GLY A 26 5.52 9.31 -6.19
C GLY A 26 5.72 10.59 -5.40
N MET A 27 6.34 11.60 -6.03
CA MET A 27 6.55 12.92 -5.42
C MET A 27 5.22 13.59 -5.05
N LEU A 28 4.28 13.69 -5.98
CA LEU A 28 2.99 14.35 -5.75
C LEU A 28 2.17 13.64 -4.67
N SER A 29 2.11 12.31 -4.70
CA SER A 29 1.40 11.53 -3.69
C SER A 29 1.93 11.81 -2.29
N ILE A 30 3.24 11.64 -2.09
CA ILE A 30 3.85 11.83 -0.77
C ILE A 30 3.75 13.29 -0.32
N PHE A 31 3.96 14.24 -1.23
CA PHE A 31 3.83 15.66 -0.93
C PHE A 31 2.40 16.04 -0.50
N ILE A 32 1.38 15.56 -1.20
CA ILE A 32 -0.03 15.80 -0.85
C ILE A 32 -0.34 15.20 0.53
N LEU A 33 0.08 13.97 0.82
CA LEU A 33 -0.16 13.36 2.13
C LEU A 33 0.53 14.15 3.26
N LEU A 34 1.74 14.66 3.02
CA LEU A 34 2.45 15.51 3.99
C LEU A 34 1.73 16.85 4.20
N LEU A 35 1.25 17.49 3.14
CA LEU A 35 0.45 18.72 3.25
C LEU A 35 -0.84 18.46 4.04
N LEU A 36 -1.60 17.41 3.70
CA LEU A 36 -2.82 17.04 4.41
C LEU A 36 -2.54 16.73 5.88
N SER A 37 -1.39 16.13 6.19
CA SER A 37 -0.98 15.88 7.57
C SER A 37 -0.81 17.18 8.36
N GLY A 38 -0.20 18.20 7.74
CA GLY A 38 -0.04 19.53 8.34
C GLY A 38 -1.36 20.28 8.51
N TYR A 39 -2.22 20.28 7.49
CA TYR A 39 -3.51 20.99 7.52
C TYR A 39 -4.53 20.36 8.47
N ALA A 40 -4.59 19.03 8.53
CA ALA A 40 -5.55 18.33 9.37
C ALA A 40 -5.10 18.16 10.83
N HIS A 41 -3.83 18.49 11.15
CA HIS A 41 -3.19 18.19 12.42
C HIS A 41 -3.32 16.70 12.83
N GLN A 42 -3.33 15.82 11.84
CA GLN A 42 -3.45 14.36 12.01
C GLN A 42 -2.50 13.68 11.01
N PRO A 43 -1.91 12.51 11.29
CA PRO A 43 -1.10 11.82 10.30
C PRO A 43 -1.94 11.29 9.13
N TRP A 44 -1.54 11.61 7.90
CA TRP A 44 -2.10 11.02 6.65
C TRP A 44 -1.10 10.12 5.93
N ILE A 45 0.10 9.97 6.48
CA ILE A 45 1.20 9.24 5.86
C ILE A 45 1.76 8.17 6.79
N MET A 46 2.21 7.06 6.22
CA MET A 46 3.03 6.05 6.87
C MET A 46 4.03 5.45 5.87
N ALA A 47 5.14 4.91 6.36
CA ALA A 47 6.23 4.40 5.52
C ALA A 47 5.80 3.43 4.39
N PRO A 48 4.84 2.50 4.61
CA PRO A 48 4.34 1.61 3.56
C PRO A 48 3.84 2.32 2.29
N PHE A 49 3.33 3.55 2.41
CA PHE A 49 2.82 4.32 1.27
C PHE A 49 3.88 4.67 0.24
N GLY A 50 5.15 4.81 0.65
CA GLY A 50 6.26 4.97 -0.31
C GLY A 50 6.39 3.75 -1.22
N ALA A 51 6.30 2.54 -0.66
CA ALA A 51 6.31 1.31 -1.44
C ALA A 51 5.02 1.13 -2.27
N SER A 52 3.88 1.62 -1.79
CA SER A 52 2.64 1.68 -2.57
C SER A 52 2.80 2.55 -3.82
N CYS A 53 3.46 3.71 -3.71
CA CYS A 53 3.80 4.56 -4.86
C CYS A 53 4.62 3.79 -5.92
N VAL A 54 5.56 2.94 -5.52
CA VAL A 54 6.34 2.12 -6.47
C VAL A 54 5.41 1.26 -7.32
N LEU A 55 4.46 0.54 -6.70
CA LEU A 55 3.50 -0.27 -7.44
C LEU A 55 2.56 0.59 -8.29
N LEU A 56 2.03 1.67 -7.72
CA LEU A 56 1.05 2.55 -8.38
C LEU A 56 1.60 3.24 -9.63
N TYR A 57 2.91 3.48 -9.74
CA TYR A 57 3.49 4.25 -10.85
C TYR A 57 4.50 3.50 -11.71
N ALA A 58 5.23 2.53 -11.16
CA ALA A 58 6.17 1.73 -11.95
C ALA A 58 5.45 0.56 -12.66
N VAL A 59 4.43 -0.01 -12.01
CA VAL A 59 3.67 -1.17 -12.50
C VAL A 59 2.16 -1.01 -12.27
N PRO A 60 1.53 0.09 -12.74
CA PRO A 60 0.13 0.42 -12.45
C PRO A 60 -0.87 -0.67 -12.86
N GLN A 61 -0.55 -1.42 -13.91
CA GLN A 61 -1.40 -2.51 -14.42
C GLN A 61 -1.23 -3.83 -13.65
N SER A 62 -0.38 -3.86 -12.63
CA SER A 62 -0.32 -5.01 -11.74
C SER A 62 -1.67 -5.17 -11.02
N PRO A 63 -2.20 -6.40 -10.86
CA PRO A 63 -3.36 -6.63 -10.00
C PRO A 63 -3.10 -6.18 -8.56
N LEU A 64 -1.84 -6.20 -8.12
CA LEU A 64 -1.43 -5.77 -6.78
C LEU A 64 -1.48 -4.25 -6.59
N ALA A 65 -1.55 -3.48 -7.68
CA ALA A 65 -1.62 -2.02 -7.67
C ALA A 65 -3.05 -1.50 -7.81
N GLN A 66 -4.06 -2.35 -7.97
CA GLN A 66 -5.44 -1.91 -8.18
C GLN A 66 -6.08 -1.35 -6.89
N PRO A 67 -7.05 -0.43 -7.00
CA PRO A 67 -7.64 0.28 -5.85
C PRO A 67 -8.09 -0.63 -4.71
N ARG A 68 -8.76 -1.76 -5.01
CA ARG A 68 -9.20 -2.74 -4.00
C ARG A 68 -8.02 -3.24 -3.17
N ASN A 69 -6.94 -3.65 -3.84
CA ASN A 69 -5.77 -4.21 -3.20
C ASN A 69 -5.08 -3.14 -2.34
N VAL A 70 -4.87 -1.94 -2.87
CA VAL A 70 -4.23 -0.84 -2.12
C VAL A 70 -5.03 -0.51 -0.85
N ILE A 71 -6.32 -0.22 -0.99
CA ILE A 71 -7.15 0.24 0.13
C ILE A 71 -7.40 -0.88 1.12
N PHE A 72 -7.96 -2.02 0.70
CA PHE A 72 -8.28 -3.10 1.63
C PHE A 72 -7.04 -3.83 2.13
N GLY A 73 -5.97 -3.93 1.34
CA GLY A 73 -4.70 -4.47 1.80
C GLY A 73 -4.17 -3.68 3.00
N HIS A 74 -4.11 -2.35 2.89
CA HIS A 74 -3.68 -1.51 4.01
C HIS A 74 -4.63 -1.60 5.22
N VAL A 75 -5.94 -1.52 5.01
CA VAL A 75 -6.93 -1.59 6.12
C VAL A 75 -6.87 -2.93 6.84
N VAL A 76 -6.92 -4.05 6.12
CA VAL A 76 -6.86 -5.40 6.71
C VAL A 76 -5.56 -5.60 7.46
N SER A 77 -4.44 -5.26 6.84
CA SER A 77 -3.12 -5.45 7.44
C SER A 77 -2.93 -4.59 8.69
N ALA A 78 -3.36 -3.32 8.66
CA ALA A 78 -3.30 -2.45 9.83
C ALA A 78 -4.24 -2.90 10.94
N ALA A 79 -5.43 -3.43 10.62
CA ALA A 79 -6.38 -3.93 11.61
C ALA A 79 -5.79 -5.10 12.41
N ILE A 80 -5.05 -6.01 11.75
CA ILE A 80 -4.29 -7.06 12.43
C ILE A 80 -3.21 -6.47 13.34
N GLY A 81 -2.41 -5.51 12.83
CA GLY A 81 -1.39 -4.84 13.64
C GLY A 81 -1.95 -4.16 14.89
N LEU A 82 -3.07 -3.44 14.77
CA LEU A 82 -3.74 -2.78 15.88
C LEU A 82 -4.35 -3.78 16.87
N CYS A 83 -4.97 -4.85 16.38
CA CYS A 83 -5.50 -5.91 17.24
C CYS A 83 -4.40 -6.48 18.15
N VAL A 84 -3.22 -6.75 17.58
CA VAL A 84 -2.08 -7.22 18.36
C VAL A 84 -1.58 -6.14 19.32
N ALA A 85 -1.44 -4.89 18.87
CA ALA A 85 -0.93 -3.80 19.71
C ALA A 85 -1.84 -3.47 20.91
N LEU A 86 -3.16 -3.60 20.75
CA LEU A 86 -4.14 -3.20 21.76
C LEU A 86 -4.45 -4.32 22.77
N TYR A 87 -4.33 -5.59 22.38
CA TYR A 87 -4.83 -6.70 23.21
C TYR A 87 -3.77 -7.76 23.55
N PHE A 88 -2.57 -7.67 23.01
CA PHE A 88 -1.52 -8.66 23.24
C PHE A 88 -0.18 -8.00 23.64
N PRO A 89 0.68 -8.70 24.41
CA PRO A 89 2.02 -8.22 24.69
C PRO A 89 2.84 -8.09 23.40
N VAL A 90 3.46 -6.92 23.19
CA VAL A 90 4.31 -6.67 22.02
C VAL A 90 5.71 -7.25 22.26
N ASN A 91 6.02 -8.32 21.52
CA ASN A 91 7.31 -9.00 21.48
C ASN A 91 7.58 -9.59 20.09
N ALA A 92 8.78 -10.15 19.88
CA ALA A 92 9.21 -10.70 18.58
C ALA A 92 8.23 -11.73 17.99
N PHE A 93 7.63 -12.59 18.83
CA PHE A 93 6.67 -13.59 18.40
C PHE A 93 5.35 -12.97 17.94
N SER A 94 4.80 -12.03 18.73
CA SER A 94 3.57 -11.31 18.37
C SER A 94 3.71 -10.53 17.05
N ILE A 95 4.88 -9.93 16.82
CA ILE A 95 5.20 -9.20 15.58
C ILE A 95 5.22 -10.15 14.38
N ALA A 96 5.93 -11.28 14.51
CA ALA A 96 6.02 -12.27 13.44
C ALA A 96 4.64 -12.85 13.07
N ILE A 97 3.83 -13.20 14.07
CA ILE A 97 2.46 -13.68 13.85
C ILE A 97 1.59 -12.60 13.21
N ALA A 98 1.66 -11.35 13.65
CA ALA A 98 0.86 -10.26 13.08
C ALA A 98 1.12 -10.09 11.57
N VAL A 99 2.39 -10.14 11.15
CA VAL A 99 2.76 -10.08 9.73
C VAL A 99 2.24 -11.30 8.97
N GLY A 100 2.41 -12.51 9.51
CA GLY A 100 1.91 -13.74 8.89
C GLY A 100 0.38 -13.73 8.72
N LEU A 101 -0.34 -13.31 9.76
CA LEU A 101 -1.80 -13.16 9.75
C LEU A 101 -2.26 -12.10 8.76
N ALA A 102 -1.60 -10.94 8.70
CA ALA A 102 -1.94 -9.90 7.73
C ALA A 102 -1.81 -10.41 6.29
N ILE A 103 -0.73 -11.15 5.97
CA ILE A 103 -0.53 -11.78 4.67
C ILE A 103 -1.64 -12.80 4.39
N CYS A 104 -1.92 -13.69 5.34
CA CYS A 104 -2.96 -14.72 5.21
C CYS A 104 -4.35 -14.10 4.97
N CYS A 105 -4.75 -13.11 5.77
CA CYS A 105 -6.03 -12.42 5.63
C CYS A 105 -6.15 -11.68 4.30
N MET A 106 -5.09 -11.01 3.83
CA MET A 106 -5.10 -10.36 2.51
C MET A 106 -5.25 -11.37 1.36
N GLN A 107 -4.62 -12.54 1.46
CA GLN A 107 -4.79 -13.63 0.48
C GLN A 107 -6.22 -14.15 0.49
N PHE A 108 -6.76 -14.43 1.68
CA PHE A 108 -8.12 -14.91 1.86
C PHE A 108 -9.16 -13.93 1.28
N LEU A 109 -8.99 -12.62 1.55
CA LEU A 109 -9.87 -11.56 1.07
C LEU A 109 -9.59 -11.11 -0.38
N ARG A 110 -8.59 -11.72 -1.05
CA ARG A 110 -8.18 -11.40 -2.43
C ARG A 110 -7.88 -9.90 -2.61
N CYS A 111 -7.15 -9.32 -1.66
CA CYS A 111 -6.76 -7.92 -1.66
C CYS A 111 -5.26 -7.75 -1.34
N VAL A 112 -4.43 -8.71 -1.76
CA VAL A 112 -2.98 -8.68 -1.53
C VAL A 112 -2.38 -7.41 -2.11
N HIS A 113 -1.79 -6.60 -1.24
CA HIS A 113 -0.98 -5.45 -1.57
C HIS A 113 0.32 -5.55 -0.79
N PRO A 114 1.43 -6.00 -1.40
CA PRO A 114 2.67 -6.28 -0.70
C PRO A 114 3.19 -5.14 0.21
N PRO A 115 3.09 -3.84 -0.18
CA PRO A 115 3.45 -2.73 0.69
C PRO A 115 2.70 -2.74 2.03
N ALA A 116 1.42 -3.12 2.02
CA ALA A 116 0.62 -3.21 3.23
C ALA A 116 1.11 -4.28 4.21
N GLY A 117 1.87 -5.28 3.75
CA GLY A 117 2.47 -6.29 4.64
C GLY A 117 3.42 -5.70 5.69
N ALA A 118 3.91 -4.47 5.48
CA ALA A 118 4.71 -3.73 6.46
C ALA A 118 3.89 -2.99 7.52
N ASN A 119 2.56 -2.85 7.38
CA ASN A 119 1.73 -2.12 8.34
C ASN A 119 1.84 -2.66 9.79
N PRO A 120 1.79 -3.99 10.05
CA PRO A 120 1.93 -4.51 11.41
C PRO A 120 3.31 -4.22 12.01
N LEU A 121 4.36 -4.20 11.17
CA LEU A 121 5.71 -3.82 11.60
C LEU A 121 5.75 -2.36 12.04
N VAL A 122 5.15 -1.45 11.27
CA VAL A 122 5.07 -0.02 11.65
C VAL A 122 4.40 0.13 13.00
N ILE A 123 3.23 -0.49 13.18
CA ILE A 123 2.44 -0.37 14.39
C ILE A 123 3.19 -0.96 15.59
N LEU A 124 3.62 -2.22 15.49
CA LEU A 124 4.16 -2.95 16.65
C LEU A 124 5.58 -2.54 17.01
N LEU A 125 6.43 -2.17 16.05
CA LEU A 125 7.79 -1.69 16.36
C LEU A 125 7.79 -0.30 17.00
N THR A 126 6.71 0.47 16.84
CA THR A 126 6.60 1.82 17.41
C THR A 126 5.58 1.92 18.55
N ALA A 127 4.92 0.81 18.92
CA ALA A 127 3.87 0.76 19.94
C ALA A 127 4.33 1.24 21.35
N GLN A 128 5.64 1.27 21.62
CA GLN A 128 6.17 1.84 22.87
C GLN A 128 6.28 3.38 22.85
N ALA A 129 6.39 3.98 21.66
CA ALA A 129 6.56 5.42 21.49
C ALA A 129 5.28 6.12 21.00
N VAL A 130 4.36 5.37 20.38
CA VAL A 130 3.12 5.87 19.80
C VAL A 130 1.94 5.20 20.48
N HIS A 131 1.02 6.01 21.00
CA HIS A 131 -0.25 5.50 21.50
C HIS A 131 -1.19 5.22 20.32
N TYR A 132 -1.54 3.95 20.14
CA TYR A 132 -2.45 3.51 19.08
C TYR A 132 -3.88 3.39 19.60
N ASP A 133 -4.82 3.70 18.72
CA ASP A 133 -6.23 3.39 18.86
C ASP A 133 -6.81 2.97 17.49
N TRP A 134 -8.10 2.64 17.46
CA TRP A 134 -8.77 2.28 16.20
C TRP A 134 -8.91 3.43 15.20
N GLY A 135 -8.75 4.68 15.64
CA GLY A 135 -8.66 5.86 14.79
C GLY A 135 -7.49 5.77 13.80
N PHE A 136 -6.44 5.01 14.13
CA PHE A 136 -5.33 4.74 13.21
C PHE A 136 -5.78 4.10 11.88
N LEU A 137 -6.87 3.31 11.89
CA LEU A 137 -7.45 2.76 10.66
C LEU A 137 -8.03 3.84 9.74
N LEU A 138 -8.55 4.92 10.30
CA LEU A 138 -9.09 6.03 9.53
C LEU A 138 -7.95 6.98 9.10
N PHE A 139 -7.09 7.37 10.05
CA PHE A 139 -5.94 8.25 9.86
C PHE A 139 -4.69 7.62 10.48
N PRO A 140 -3.66 7.22 9.71
CA PRO A 140 -3.45 7.54 8.29
C PRO A 140 -3.97 6.48 7.31
N VAL A 141 -4.42 5.31 7.77
CA VAL A 141 -4.47 4.11 6.92
C VAL A 141 -5.45 4.24 5.76
N LEU A 142 -6.75 4.43 6.03
CA LEU A 142 -7.78 4.52 4.99
C LEU A 142 -7.66 5.83 4.20
N SER A 143 -7.57 6.96 4.90
CA SER A 143 -7.47 8.29 4.30
C SER A 143 -6.26 8.44 3.37
N GLY A 144 -5.09 7.98 3.82
CA GLY A 144 -3.87 7.97 3.01
C GLY A 144 -3.97 7.04 1.81
N ALA A 145 -4.47 5.80 1.99
CA ALA A 145 -4.63 4.85 0.88
C ALA A 145 -5.62 5.34 -0.19
N VAL A 146 -6.75 5.95 0.21
CA VAL A 146 -7.71 6.57 -0.71
C VAL A 146 -7.07 7.74 -1.46
N SER A 147 -6.32 8.58 -0.77
CA SER A 147 -5.61 9.71 -1.38
C SER A 147 -4.57 9.26 -2.41
N LEU A 148 -3.79 8.20 -2.10
CA LEU A 148 -2.86 7.60 -3.05
C LEU A 148 -3.58 7.09 -4.32
N VAL A 149 -4.70 6.38 -4.14
CA VAL A 149 -5.50 5.89 -5.27
C VAL A 149 -6.06 7.06 -6.11
N ALA A 150 -6.50 8.14 -5.48
CA ALA A 150 -6.98 9.33 -6.18
C ALA A 150 -5.89 10.00 -7.02
N VAL A 151 -4.69 10.20 -6.45
CA VAL A 151 -3.55 10.75 -7.18
C VAL A 151 -3.11 9.80 -8.30
N ALA A 152 -3.07 8.49 -8.02
CA ALA A 152 -2.75 7.47 -9.02
C ALA A 152 -3.74 7.45 -10.19
N TYR A 153 -5.03 7.66 -9.92
CA TYR A 153 -6.05 7.77 -10.96
C TYR A 153 -5.72 8.90 -11.94
N VAL A 154 -5.39 10.09 -11.44
CA VAL A 154 -5.02 11.22 -12.30
C VAL A 154 -3.73 10.92 -13.08
N MET A 155 -2.68 10.47 -12.40
CA MET A 155 -1.37 10.25 -12.99
C MET A 155 -1.32 9.12 -14.01
N ASN A 156 -2.04 8.01 -13.76
CA ASN A 156 -2.00 6.84 -14.63
C ASN A 156 -2.89 6.98 -15.87
N ASN A 157 -3.90 7.87 -15.83
CA ASN A 157 -4.74 8.17 -16.98
C ASN A 157 -4.26 9.38 -17.79
N TRP A 158 -3.34 10.19 -17.26
CA TRP A 158 -2.81 11.33 -17.99
C TRP A 158 -1.99 10.89 -19.22
N ARG A 159 -2.51 11.19 -20.42
CA ARG A 159 -1.90 10.85 -21.72
C ARG A 159 -1.57 9.36 -21.84
N SER A 160 -2.35 8.51 -21.20
CA SER A 160 -2.19 7.05 -21.26
C SER A 160 -3.14 6.45 -22.28
N ALA A 161 -2.63 5.52 -23.09
CA ALA A 161 -3.45 4.70 -23.99
C ALA A 161 -4.16 3.54 -23.27
N LYS A 162 -3.73 3.21 -22.03
CA LYS A 162 -4.32 2.14 -21.22
C LYS A 162 -5.03 2.77 -20.02
N PRO A 163 -6.35 2.59 -19.87
CA PRO A 163 -7.07 3.11 -18.72
C PRO A 163 -6.61 2.41 -17.44
N TRP A 164 -6.71 3.13 -16.32
CA TRP A 164 -6.52 2.59 -14.99
C TRP A 164 -7.62 3.15 -14.06
N PRO A 165 -8.23 2.35 -13.17
CA PRO A 165 -7.92 0.95 -12.87
C PRO A 165 -8.53 -0.05 -13.87
N GLU A 166 -8.00 -1.28 -13.88
CA GLU A 166 -8.62 -2.41 -14.61
C GLU A 166 -9.85 -2.95 -13.86
N TYR A 167 -9.84 -2.89 -12.52
CA TYR A 167 -10.99 -3.18 -11.68
C TYR A 167 -11.02 -2.26 -10.45
N GLY A 168 -12.24 -1.87 -10.04
CA GLY A 168 -12.47 -0.96 -8.92
C GLY A 168 -12.52 -1.66 -7.56
N LEU A 169 -13.42 -1.20 -6.68
CA LEU A 169 -13.58 -1.67 -5.30
C LEU A 169 -14.55 -2.87 -5.16
N ALA A 170 -14.64 -3.74 -6.16
CA ALA A 170 -15.59 -4.87 -6.15
C ALA A 170 -15.47 -5.65 -4.84
N LEU A 171 -16.55 -5.78 -4.06
CA LEU A 171 -16.50 -6.30 -2.68
C LEU A 171 -16.41 -7.84 -2.62
N TRP A 172 -17.16 -8.54 -3.47
CA TRP A 172 -17.35 -9.99 -3.39
C TRP A 172 -17.43 -10.69 -4.76
N HIS A 173 -18.24 -10.19 -5.68
CA HIS A 173 -18.37 -10.73 -7.03
C HIS A 173 -17.82 -9.77 -8.09
N ASN A 174 -17.12 -10.31 -9.09
CA ASN A 174 -16.90 -9.59 -10.34
C ASN A 174 -18.24 -9.55 -11.07
N LYS A 175 -18.67 -8.37 -11.54
CA LYS A 175 -19.62 -8.34 -12.66
C LYS A 175 -18.91 -9.04 -13.81
N MET A 176 -19.39 -10.22 -14.21
CA MET A 176 -18.89 -10.85 -15.43
C MET A 176 -19.11 -9.86 -16.57
N LYS A 177 -18.08 -9.63 -17.39
CA LYS A 177 -18.31 -9.00 -18.69
C LYS A 177 -19.20 -9.97 -19.46
N GLU A 178 -20.47 -9.61 -19.64
CA GLU A 178 -21.33 -10.19 -20.68
C GLU A 178 -20.75 -9.85 -22.06
#